data_AF-A0A2V5QCX0-F1
#
_entry.id   AF-A0A2V5QCX0-F1
#
_cell.length_a   1.000
_cell.length_b   1.000
_cell.length_c   1.000
_cell.angle_alpha   90.00
_cell.angle_beta   90.00
_cell.angle_gamma   90.00
#
_symmetry.space_group_name_H-M   'P 1'
#
loop_
_entity.id
_entity.type
_entity.pdbx_description
1 polymer ?
#
loop_
_entity_poly.entity_id
_entity_poly.type
_entity_poly.pdbx_seq_one_letter_code
_entity_poly.pdbx_strand_id
1 'polypeptide(L)'
;MTTDAGATREFVLVESRGDVTQVIRSIEKDKTFEKRVISGLPIWVGPDFAVARVGPKTLAVGSAAEVEELVRVRLGIKPDLKITGQLFDRFQSLNQGNALRLISQDPPKLEKMFHPIFTHELLEASQLLGLSLTLQNPVKARLVLRCKSASEADEFARQIKNEPQRWLRMQEPGLLLLYTQPPEVEVDGSELQLRFDVPEKTARLLLQRIAKTDVPPTLAGN
;
A
#
# COMPACT_ATOMS: atom_id res chain seq x y z
N MET A 1 -14.99 9.04 -28.10
CA MET A 1 -14.68 9.16 -26.66
C MET A 1 -15.13 7.87 -25.99
N THR A 2 -14.22 6.94 -25.78
CA THR A 2 -14.48 5.69 -25.06
C THR A 2 -13.93 5.86 -23.65
N THR A 3 -14.84 5.96 -22.68
CA THR A 3 -14.56 5.89 -21.24
C THR A 3 -14.05 4.51 -20.92
N ASP A 4 -12.73 4.36 -20.90
CA ASP A 4 -12.05 3.18 -20.36
C ASP A 4 -12.07 3.30 -18.83
N ALA A 5 -13.25 3.08 -18.24
CA ALA A 5 -13.41 2.91 -16.80
C ALA A 5 -12.85 1.53 -16.43
N GLY A 6 -11.52 1.40 -16.54
CA GLY A 6 -10.80 0.21 -16.13
C GLY A 6 -11.09 -0.09 -14.67
N ALA A 7 -11.52 -1.31 -14.39
CA ALA A 7 -11.79 -1.77 -13.02
C ALA A 7 -10.65 -1.35 -12.08
N THR A 8 -10.99 -0.73 -10.95
CA THR A 8 -10.02 -0.23 -9.99
C THR A 8 -9.19 -1.36 -9.39
N ARG A 9 -7.88 -1.17 -9.31
CA ARG A 9 -6.90 -2.21 -8.96
C ARG A 9 -6.04 -1.73 -7.80
N GLU A 10 -5.91 -2.57 -6.79
CA GLU A 10 -5.07 -2.30 -5.62
C GLU A 10 -3.85 -3.21 -5.66
N PHE A 11 -2.69 -2.70 -5.23
CA PHE A 11 -1.49 -3.53 -5.17
C PHE A 11 -0.55 -3.08 -4.07
N VAL A 12 0.16 -4.06 -3.49
CA VAL A 12 1.24 -3.83 -2.54
C VAL A 12 2.56 -4.06 -3.27
N LEU A 13 3.40 -3.03 -3.28
CA LEU A 13 4.79 -3.15 -3.71
C LEU A 13 5.67 -3.22 -2.46
N VAL A 14 6.37 -4.34 -2.32
CA VAL A 14 7.34 -4.57 -1.26
C VAL A 14 8.75 -4.37 -1.82
N GLU A 15 9.46 -3.39 -1.31
CA GLU A 15 10.87 -3.13 -1.68
C GLU A 15 11.81 -3.62 -0.58
N SER A 16 12.79 -4.45 -0.96
CA SER A 16 13.84 -4.90 -0.06
C SER A 16 15.04 -3.96 -0.10
N ARG A 17 15.74 -3.81 1.03
CA ARG A 17 17.05 -3.11 1.09
C ARG A 17 18.09 -3.80 0.19
N GLY A 18 18.06 -5.13 0.14
CA GLY A 18 18.89 -5.99 -0.69
C GLY A 18 18.14 -6.54 -1.91
N ASP A 19 18.75 -7.49 -2.61
CA ASP A 19 18.00 -8.26 -3.60
C ASP A 19 16.95 -9.16 -2.93
N VAL A 20 15.90 -9.51 -3.67
CA VAL A 20 14.77 -10.32 -3.16
C VAL A 20 14.98 -11.82 -3.38
N THR A 21 16.17 -12.27 -3.79
CA THR A 21 16.42 -13.67 -4.20
C THR A 21 16.19 -14.64 -3.06
N GLN A 22 16.56 -14.27 -1.82
CA GLN A 22 16.34 -15.14 -0.67
C GLN A 22 14.85 -15.33 -0.38
N VAL A 23 14.04 -14.26 -0.49
CA VAL A 23 12.58 -14.33 -0.33
C VAL A 23 11.98 -15.21 -1.42
N ILE A 24 12.39 -15.02 -2.68
CA ILE A 24 11.94 -15.85 -3.80
C ILE A 24 12.30 -17.33 -3.58
N ARG A 25 13.53 -17.63 -3.13
CA ARG A 25 13.93 -19.02 -2.83
C ARG A 25 13.11 -19.64 -1.70
N SER A 26 12.70 -18.85 -0.71
CA SER A 26 11.81 -19.34 0.35
C SER A 26 10.43 -19.66 -0.20
N ILE A 27 9.86 -18.78 -1.04
CA ILE A 27 8.56 -19.00 -1.69
C ILE A 27 8.62 -20.22 -2.63
N GLU A 28 9.70 -20.38 -3.40
CA GLU A 28 9.87 -21.55 -4.30
C GLU A 28 9.96 -22.89 -3.56
N LYS A 29 10.37 -22.88 -2.30
CA LYS A 29 10.42 -24.09 -1.45
C LYS A 29 9.11 -24.36 -0.74
N ASP A 30 8.23 -23.37 -0.66
CA ASP A 30 6.95 -23.49 0.01
C ASP A 30 5.92 -24.15 -0.93
N LYS A 31 5.45 -25.33 -0.53
CA LYS A 31 4.51 -26.14 -1.32
C LYS A 31 3.09 -25.56 -1.34
N THR A 32 2.79 -24.57 -0.51
CA THR A 32 1.50 -23.89 -0.52
C THR A 32 1.35 -22.94 -1.72
N PHE A 33 2.46 -22.58 -2.37
CA PHE A 33 2.47 -21.73 -3.55
C PHE A 33 2.54 -22.55 -4.84
N GLU A 34 1.59 -22.29 -5.74
CA GLU A 34 1.62 -22.77 -7.12
C GLU A 34 2.39 -21.77 -8.00
N LYS A 35 3.41 -22.24 -8.73
CA LYS A 35 4.16 -21.41 -9.68
C LYS A 35 3.43 -21.33 -11.03
N ARG A 36 3.01 -20.14 -11.41
CA ARG A 36 2.52 -19.78 -12.74
C ARG A 36 3.54 -18.91 -13.46
N VAL A 37 3.47 -18.85 -14.79
CA VAL A 37 4.44 -18.10 -15.60
C VAL A 37 3.72 -17.24 -16.62
N ILE A 38 4.11 -15.98 -16.70
CA ILE A 38 3.65 -15.03 -17.73
C ILE A 38 4.87 -14.51 -18.47
N SER A 39 5.00 -14.88 -19.75
CA SER A 39 6.12 -14.49 -20.62
C SER A 39 7.49 -14.61 -19.96
N GLY A 40 7.73 -15.72 -19.26
CA GLY A 40 8.98 -16.02 -18.57
C GLY A 40 9.12 -15.44 -17.16
N LEU A 41 8.20 -14.58 -16.69
CA LEU A 41 8.18 -14.11 -15.31
C LEU A 41 7.32 -15.02 -14.42
N PRO A 42 7.87 -15.53 -13.32
CA PRO A 42 7.13 -16.35 -12.38
C PRO A 42 6.19 -15.53 -11.49
N ILE A 43 5.03 -16.10 -11.24
CA ILE A 43 4.05 -15.67 -10.24
C ILE A 43 3.83 -16.87 -9.32
N TRP A 44 3.98 -16.67 -8.02
CA TRP A 44 3.70 -17.68 -7.01
C TRP A 44 2.34 -17.38 -6.40
N VAL A 45 1.37 -18.28 -6.61
CA VAL A 45 -0.01 -18.12 -6.15
C VAL A 45 -0.21 -19.01 -4.94
N GLY A 46 -0.39 -18.40 -3.77
CA GLY A 46 -0.75 -19.07 -2.53
C GLY A 46 -2.27 -19.01 -2.28
N PRO A 47 -2.73 -19.57 -1.15
CA PRO A 47 -4.16 -19.60 -0.79
C PRO A 47 -4.78 -18.21 -0.64
N ASP A 48 -4.07 -17.27 0.00
CA ASP A 48 -4.61 -15.96 0.38
C ASP A 48 -4.10 -14.80 -0.48
N PHE A 49 -2.96 -15.01 -1.16
CA PHE A 49 -2.29 -13.99 -1.97
C PHE A 49 -1.37 -14.61 -3.00
N ALA A 50 -0.99 -13.81 -3.99
CA ALA A 50 0.04 -14.11 -4.95
C ALA A 50 1.24 -13.17 -4.77
N VAL A 51 2.40 -13.61 -5.25
CA VAL A 51 3.65 -12.85 -5.26
C VAL A 51 4.28 -12.91 -6.64
N ALA A 52 4.85 -11.81 -7.10
CA ALA A 52 5.71 -11.81 -8.28
C ALA A 52 6.89 -10.86 -8.11
N ARG A 53 8.04 -11.21 -8.69
CA ARG A 53 9.17 -10.28 -8.78
C ARG A 53 8.97 -9.35 -9.96
N VAL A 54 8.72 -8.07 -9.67
CA VAL A 54 8.50 -7.01 -10.68
C VAL A 54 9.70 -6.07 -10.84
N GLY A 55 10.73 -6.24 -10.00
CA GLY A 55 11.99 -5.52 -10.11
C GLY A 55 13.15 -6.25 -9.45
N PRO A 56 14.40 -5.76 -9.59
CA PRO A 56 15.57 -6.38 -8.99
C PRO A 56 15.47 -6.45 -7.46
N LYS A 57 14.77 -5.50 -6.82
CA LYS A 57 14.55 -5.44 -5.37
C LYS A 57 13.07 -5.37 -4.96
N THR A 58 12.15 -5.62 -5.90
CA THR A 58 10.72 -5.30 -5.72
C THR A 58 9.87 -6.54 -5.97
N LEU A 59 8.99 -6.83 -5.01
CA LEU A 59 7.94 -7.85 -5.10
C LEU A 59 6.57 -7.17 -5.18
N ALA A 60 5.72 -7.64 -6.07
CA ALA A 60 4.30 -7.37 -6.05
C ALA A 60 3.62 -8.44 -5.17
N VAL A 61 2.76 -8.03 -4.26
CA VAL A 61 1.96 -8.90 -3.40
C VAL A 61 0.50 -8.43 -3.45
N GLY A 62 -0.45 -9.35 -3.63
CA GLY A 62 -1.86 -9.01 -3.78
C GLY A 62 -2.69 -10.22 -4.19
N SER A 63 -3.89 -10.02 -4.73
CA SER A 63 -4.62 -11.14 -5.36
C SER A 63 -3.90 -11.64 -6.61
N ALA A 64 -4.18 -12.88 -7.02
CA ALA A 64 -3.58 -13.45 -8.23
C ALA A 64 -3.78 -12.59 -9.48
N ALA A 65 -4.99 -12.05 -9.66
CA ALA A 65 -5.33 -11.21 -10.80
C ALA A 65 -4.56 -9.87 -10.81
N GLU A 66 -4.39 -9.24 -9.65
CA GLU A 66 -3.68 -7.96 -9.52
C GLU A 66 -2.18 -8.12 -9.77
N VAL A 67 -1.59 -9.18 -9.22
CA VAL A 67 -0.16 -9.48 -9.40
C VAL A 67 0.13 -9.84 -10.86
N GLU A 68 -0.73 -10.63 -11.49
CA GLU A 68 -0.66 -10.93 -12.92
C GLU A 68 -0.70 -9.65 -13.77
N GLU A 69 -1.58 -8.73 -13.44
CA GLU A 69 -1.69 -7.47 -14.18
C GLU A 69 -0.43 -6.62 -14.07
N LEU A 70 0.16 -6.51 -12.88
CA LEU A 70 1.43 -5.81 -12.67
C LEU A 70 2.58 -6.47 -13.42
N VAL A 71 2.61 -7.80 -13.47
CA VAL A 71 3.59 -8.54 -14.27
C VAL A 71 3.42 -8.22 -15.75
N ARG A 72 2.18 -8.19 -16.26
CA ARG A 72 1.89 -7.83 -17.67
C ARG A 72 2.27 -6.39 -18.00
N VAL A 73 2.05 -5.45 -17.08
CA VAL A 73 2.52 -4.07 -17.19
C VAL A 73 4.05 -4.04 -17.26
N ARG A 74 4.73 -4.75 -16.35
CA ARG A 74 6.21 -4.73 -16.29
C ARG A 74 6.86 -5.36 -17.52
N LEU A 75 6.20 -6.32 -18.13
CA LEU A 75 6.60 -6.95 -19.38
C LEU A 75 6.33 -6.08 -20.62
N GLY A 76 5.66 -4.93 -20.46
CA GLY A 76 5.23 -4.09 -21.58
C GLY A 76 4.12 -4.70 -22.43
N ILE A 77 3.47 -5.77 -21.94
CA ILE A 77 2.36 -6.45 -22.64
C ILE A 77 1.08 -5.63 -22.53
N LYS A 78 0.84 -5.06 -21.36
CA LYS A 78 -0.19 -4.05 -21.17
C LYS A 78 0.48 -2.69 -21.09
N PRO A 79 -0.15 -1.65 -21.66
CA PRO A 79 0.33 -0.29 -21.44
C PRO A 79 0.45 -0.09 -19.95
N ASP A 80 1.51 0.57 -19.52
CA ASP A 80 1.65 0.98 -18.13
C ASP A 80 0.31 1.59 -17.73
N LEU A 81 -0.35 0.97 -16.74
CA LEU A 81 -1.62 1.46 -16.25
C LEU A 81 -1.32 2.89 -15.90
N LYS A 82 -1.83 3.83 -16.69
CA LYS A 82 -1.49 5.24 -16.64
C LYS A 82 -1.72 5.75 -15.22
N ILE A 83 -0.77 5.55 -14.33
CA ILE A 83 -0.44 6.48 -13.27
C ILE A 83 0.35 7.59 -13.99
N THR A 84 -0.22 8.15 -15.06
CA THR A 84 0.30 9.34 -15.68
C THR A 84 -0.18 10.49 -14.83
N GLY A 85 0.78 11.21 -14.26
CA GLY A 85 0.55 12.40 -13.46
C GLY A 85 1.70 12.60 -12.51
N GLN A 86 1.94 13.87 -12.15
CA GLN A 86 2.98 14.31 -11.22
C GLN A 86 3.03 13.49 -9.93
N LEU A 87 1.91 12.88 -9.53
CA LEU A 87 1.77 12.00 -8.39
C LEU A 87 2.55 10.67 -8.53
N PHE A 88 2.50 9.96 -9.66
CA PHE A 88 3.32 8.74 -9.86
C PHE A 88 4.80 9.08 -9.92
N ASP A 89 5.14 10.19 -10.58
CA ASP A 89 6.51 10.67 -10.63
C ASP A 89 6.99 11.07 -9.22
N ARG A 90 6.13 11.66 -8.39
CA ARG A 90 6.38 11.96 -6.96
C ARG A 90 6.43 10.69 -6.08
N PHE A 91 5.68 9.64 -6.42
CA PHE A 91 5.71 8.35 -5.73
C PHE A 91 6.93 7.51 -6.14
N GLN A 92 7.33 7.54 -7.42
CA GLN A 92 8.58 6.97 -7.91
C GLN A 92 9.79 7.76 -7.40
N SER A 93 9.67 9.08 -7.20
CA SER A 93 10.72 9.88 -6.56
C SER A 93 10.87 9.58 -5.07
N LEU A 94 10.02 8.73 -4.47
CA LEU A 94 10.27 8.15 -3.14
C LEU A 94 11.38 7.08 -3.16
N ASN A 95 12.23 7.05 -4.20
CA ASN A 95 13.33 6.11 -4.36
C ASN A 95 14.55 6.50 -3.53
N GLN A 96 14.66 5.88 -2.35
CA GLN A 96 15.74 4.98 -1.89
C GLN A 96 15.58 4.77 -0.38
N GLY A 97 15.21 3.55 0.07
CA GLY A 97 15.15 3.19 1.49
C GLY A 97 13.78 2.84 2.06
N ASN A 98 12.70 2.97 1.28
CA ASN A 98 11.35 2.62 1.71
C ASN A 98 11.19 1.09 1.71
N ALA A 99 10.66 0.52 2.78
CA ALA A 99 10.49 -0.92 2.92
C ALA A 99 9.09 -1.41 2.53
N LEU A 100 8.12 -0.51 2.43
CA LEU A 100 6.75 -0.81 2.03
C LEU A 100 6.13 0.36 1.26
N ARG A 101 5.42 0.07 0.17
CA ARG A 101 4.53 0.99 -0.53
C ARG A 101 3.15 0.36 -0.76
N LEU A 102 2.11 1.02 -0.30
CA LEU A 102 0.71 0.67 -0.55
C LEU A 102 0.08 1.79 -1.36
N ILE A 103 -0.55 1.46 -2.50
CA ILE A 103 -1.24 2.42 -3.35
C ILE A 103 -2.64 1.88 -3.65
N SER A 104 -3.66 2.71 -3.40
CA SER A 104 -5.05 2.44 -3.78
C SER A 104 -5.61 3.60 -4.59
N GLN A 105 -6.25 3.27 -5.69
CA GLN A 105 -7.03 4.18 -6.55
C GLN A 105 -8.54 4.16 -6.19
N ASP A 106 -8.93 3.35 -5.21
CA ASP A 106 -10.28 3.27 -4.66
C ASP A 106 -10.17 2.99 -3.15
N PRO A 107 -9.69 3.98 -2.37
CA PRO A 107 -9.34 3.78 -0.97
C PRO A 107 -10.43 3.09 -0.12
N PRO A 108 -11.74 3.33 -0.32
CA PRO A 108 -12.79 2.60 0.39
C PRO A 108 -12.74 1.06 0.25
N LYS A 109 -12.17 0.52 -0.84
CA LYS A 109 -12.00 -0.94 -1.01
C LYS A 109 -10.93 -1.55 -0.12
N LEU A 110 -10.00 -0.76 0.42
CA LEU A 110 -8.94 -1.25 1.31
C LEU A 110 -9.51 -1.95 2.55
N GLU A 111 -10.66 -1.52 3.06
CA GLU A 111 -11.33 -2.15 4.21
C GLU A 111 -11.80 -3.58 3.94
N LYS A 112 -12.02 -3.93 2.66
CA LYS A 112 -12.42 -5.28 2.24
C LYS A 112 -11.22 -6.17 1.96
N MET A 113 -10.07 -5.57 1.65
CA MET A 113 -8.87 -6.29 1.21
C MET A 113 -7.91 -6.60 2.34
N PHE A 114 -7.83 -5.73 3.33
CA PHE A 114 -6.98 -5.90 4.52
C PHE A 114 -7.83 -5.86 5.78
N HIS A 115 -7.33 -6.42 6.86
CA HIS A 115 -7.89 -6.07 8.16
C HIS A 115 -7.80 -4.55 8.36
N PRO A 116 -8.83 -3.89 8.91
CA PRO A 116 -9.01 -2.45 8.72
C PRO A 116 -7.82 -1.60 9.17
N ILE A 117 -7.13 -0.88 8.28
CA ILE A 117 -5.90 -0.14 8.63
C ILE A 117 -6.20 1.32 8.94
N PHE A 118 -6.82 1.99 7.98
CA PHE A 118 -7.14 3.42 8.03
C PHE A 118 -8.56 3.61 8.52
N THR A 119 -8.89 4.80 9.00
CA THR A 119 -10.28 5.09 9.36
C THR A 119 -11.15 5.21 8.11
N HIS A 120 -12.40 4.78 8.22
CA HIS A 120 -13.38 4.87 7.14
C HIS A 120 -13.49 6.30 6.59
N GLU A 121 -13.50 7.30 7.46
CA GLU A 121 -13.61 8.70 7.06
C GLU A 121 -12.40 9.18 6.25
N LEU A 122 -11.19 8.68 6.55
CA LEU A 122 -9.99 9.00 5.78
C LEU A 122 -10.06 8.37 4.38
N LEU A 123 -10.58 7.14 4.29
CA LEU A 123 -10.74 6.43 3.02
C LEU A 123 -11.79 7.09 2.13
N GLU A 124 -12.95 7.47 2.68
CA GLU A 124 -14.02 8.17 1.95
C GLU A 124 -13.64 9.58 1.50
N ALA A 125 -12.79 10.28 2.27
CA ALA A 125 -12.28 11.60 1.91
C ALA A 125 -11.25 11.57 0.77
N SER A 126 -10.78 10.38 0.37
CA SER A 126 -9.68 10.21 -0.57
C SER A 126 -10.11 9.48 -1.83
N GLN A 127 -9.84 10.09 -2.98
CA GLN A 127 -9.95 9.44 -4.29
C GLN A 127 -8.72 8.60 -4.64
N LEU A 128 -7.59 8.84 -3.97
CA LEU A 128 -6.36 8.08 -4.14
C LEU A 128 -5.57 8.13 -2.85
N LEU A 129 -5.16 6.96 -2.36
CA LEU A 129 -4.32 6.82 -1.17
C LEU A 129 -2.99 6.19 -1.55
N GLY A 130 -1.88 6.80 -1.15
CA GLY A 130 -0.58 6.16 -1.19
C GLY A 130 0.15 6.30 0.14
N LEU A 131 0.50 5.17 0.73
CA LEU A 131 1.29 5.07 1.94
C LEU A 131 2.68 4.51 1.61
N SER A 132 3.71 5.15 2.16
CA SER A 132 5.08 4.65 2.11
C SER A 132 5.68 4.61 3.50
N LEU A 133 6.34 3.50 3.85
CA LEU A 133 7.06 3.35 5.11
C LEU A 133 8.55 3.15 4.88
N THR A 134 9.35 3.83 5.69
CA THR A 134 10.79 3.63 5.81
C THR A 134 11.06 3.01 7.18
N LEU A 135 11.49 1.73 7.21
CA LEU A 135 11.75 1.00 8.46
C LEU A 135 13.09 1.39 9.10
N GLN A 136 13.27 2.67 9.38
CA GLN A 136 14.33 3.21 10.23
C GLN A 136 13.84 3.28 11.68
N ASN A 137 14.69 3.71 12.61
CA ASN A 137 14.27 4.02 13.98
C ASN A 137 14.42 5.54 14.19
N PRO A 138 13.32 6.32 14.28
CA PRO A 138 11.92 5.89 14.19
C PRO A 138 11.47 5.50 12.78
N VAL A 139 10.36 4.74 12.67
CA VAL A 139 9.76 4.37 11.38
C VAL A 139 9.14 5.62 10.77
N LYS A 140 9.55 5.98 9.55
CA LYS A 140 9.03 7.19 8.88
C LYS A 140 7.93 6.82 7.90
N ALA A 141 6.78 7.48 8.01
CA ALA A 141 5.68 7.34 7.08
C ALA A 141 5.49 8.60 6.24
N ARG A 142 5.15 8.37 4.97
CA ARG A 142 4.60 9.39 4.08
C ARG A 142 3.25 8.90 3.58
N LEU A 143 2.20 9.66 3.86
CA LEU A 143 0.85 9.41 3.36
C LEU A 143 0.50 10.52 2.37
N VAL A 144 0.05 10.15 1.19
CA VAL A 144 -0.40 11.07 0.16
C VAL A 144 -1.83 10.73 -0.18
N LEU A 145 -2.70 11.74 -0.15
CA LEU A 145 -4.12 11.63 -0.41
C LEU A 145 -4.49 12.59 -1.55
N ARG A 146 -5.36 12.16 -2.46
CA ARG A 146 -5.99 13.06 -3.43
C ARG A 146 -7.45 13.26 -3.06
N CYS A 147 -7.83 14.49 -2.76
CA CYS A 147 -9.20 14.88 -2.47
C CYS A 147 -9.94 15.21 -3.79
N LYS A 148 -11.27 15.39 -3.75
CA LYS A 148 -12.05 15.68 -4.96
C LYS A 148 -11.77 17.06 -5.53
N SER A 149 -11.34 18.00 -4.69
CA SER A 149 -11.00 19.37 -5.08
C SER A 149 -9.92 19.98 -4.18
N ALA A 150 -9.35 21.12 -4.60
CA ALA A 150 -8.40 21.86 -3.79
C ALA A 150 -9.02 22.41 -2.48
N SER A 151 -10.28 22.87 -2.54
CA SER A 151 -10.99 23.34 -1.34
C SER A 151 -11.19 22.23 -0.31
N GLU A 152 -11.51 21.01 -0.77
CA GLU A 152 -11.62 19.84 0.11
C GLU A 152 -10.26 19.46 0.70
N ALA A 153 -9.17 19.52 -0.08
CA ALA A 153 -7.83 19.25 0.42
C ALA A 153 -7.41 20.25 1.51
N ASP A 154 -7.69 21.54 1.32
CA ASP A 154 -7.42 22.59 2.32
C ASP A 154 -8.24 22.39 3.60
N GLU A 155 -9.53 22.06 3.46
CA GLU A 155 -10.38 21.77 4.62
C GLU A 155 -9.89 20.53 5.36
N PHE A 156 -9.57 19.47 4.64
CA PHE A 156 -9.09 18.23 5.23
C PHE A 156 -7.73 18.43 5.92
N ALA A 157 -6.83 19.22 5.33
CA ALA A 157 -5.58 19.62 5.95
C ALA A 157 -5.80 20.33 7.29
N ARG A 158 -6.78 21.25 7.36
CA ARG A 158 -7.14 21.94 8.62
C ARG A 158 -7.68 20.95 9.65
N GLN A 159 -8.55 20.03 9.24
CA GLN A 159 -9.12 19.01 10.12
C GLN A 159 -8.04 18.08 10.69
N ILE A 160 -7.07 17.64 9.86
CA ILE A 160 -5.93 16.81 10.32
C ILE A 160 -5.01 17.60 11.26
N LYS A 161 -4.73 18.88 10.98
CA LYS A 161 -3.92 19.71 11.87
C LYS A 161 -4.57 19.93 13.24
N ASN A 162 -5.89 20.09 13.27
CA ASN A 162 -6.63 20.36 14.50
C ASN A 162 -6.91 19.10 15.32
N GLU A 163 -7.25 17.98 14.66
CA GLU A 163 -7.63 16.72 15.32
C GLU A 163 -6.90 15.51 14.70
N PRO A 164 -5.56 15.46 14.70
CA PRO A 164 -4.82 14.38 14.02
C PRO A 164 -5.18 12.98 14.55
N GLN A 165 -5.51 12.86 15.83
CA GLN A 165 -5.92 11.60 16.47
C GLN A 165 -7.22 11.01 15.91
N ARG A 166 -8.09 11.85 15.34
CA ARG A 166 -9.34 11.39 14.73
C ARG A 166 -9.07 10.64 13.42
N TRP A 167 -8.12 11.15 12.64
CA TRP A 167 -7.84 10.74 11.26
C TRP A 167 -6.67 9.76 11.15
N LEU A 168 -5.62 9.96 11.94
CA LEU A 168 -4.38 9.18 11.88
C LEU A 168 -4.30 8.17 13.04
N ARG A 169 -5.28 7.28 13.08
CA ARG A 169 -5.34 6.16 14.01
C ARG A 169 -5.66 4.87 13.26
N MET A 170 -5.22 3.74 13.82
CA MET A 170 -5.63 2.44 13.34
C MET A 170 -7.11 2.20 13.67
N GLN A 171 -7.83 1.57 12.74
CA GLN A 171 -9.19 1.11 12.97
C GLN A 171 -9.13 -0.18 13.83
N GLU A 172 -8.95 0.02 15.15
CA GLU A 172 -8.77 -1.01 16.17
C GLU A 172 -9.50 -0.62 17.47
N PRO A 173 -9.96 -1.61 18.27
CA PRO A 173 -10.36 -1.39 19.64
C PRO A 173 -9.12 -1.11 20.51
N GLY A 174 -8.74 0.17 20.61
CA GLY A 174 -7.57 0.57 21.40
C GLY A 174 -6.94 1.93 21.05
N LEU A 175 -7.46 2.66 20.07
CA LEU A 175 -6.97 4.01 19.68
C LEU A 175 -5.46 4.07 19.41
N LEU A 176 -4.90 3.04 18.76
CA LEU A 176 -3.49 3.07 18.35
C LEU A 176 -3.29 4.17 17.30
N LEU A 177 -2.50 5.18 17.63
CA LEU A 177 -2.17 6.27 16.71
C LEU A 177 -1.13 5.81 15.68
N LEU A 178 -1.30 6.29 14.44
CA LEU A 178 -0.33 6.09 13.36
C LEU A 178 0.90 6.99 13.51
N TYR A 179 0.87 7.96 14.42
CA TYR A 179 1.92 8.96 14.60
C TYR A 179 2.41 9.05 16.05
N THR A 180 3.67 9.43 16.24
CA THR A 180 4.27 9.77 17.55
C THR A 180 4.23 11.28 17.84
N GLN A 181 4.21 12.11 16.80
CA GLN A 181 4.19 13.57 16.86
C GLN A 181 3.20 14.11 15.82
N PRO A 182 2.60 15.30 16.03
CA PRO A 182 1.69 15.90 15.05
C PRO A 182 2.30 15.86 13.63
N PRO A 183 1.54 15.40 12.63
CA PRO A 183 2.06 15.23 11.27
C PRO A 183 2.42 16.58 10.65
N GLU A 184 3.49 16.60 9.85
CA GLU A 184 3.71 17.69 8.90
C GLU A 184 2.70 17.55 7.76
N VAL A 185 2.01 18.63 7.42
CA VAL A 185 0.92 18.63 6.44
C VAL A 185 1.17 19.68 5.37
N GLU A 186 1.32 19.23 4.14
CA GLU A 186 1.51 20.05 2.94
C GLU A 186 0.33 19.84 1.98
N VAL A 187 -0.18 20.93 1.38
CA VAL A 187 -1.26 20.90 0.39
C VAL A 187 -0.71 21.41 -0.93
N ASP A 188 -1.05 20.73 -2.02
CA ASP A 188 -0.72 21.13 -3.40
C ASP A 188 -1.93 20.85 -4.31
N GLY A 189 -2.71 21.89 -4.61
CA GLY A 189 -3.96 21.73 -5.33
C GLY A 189 -4.92 20.81 -4.59
N SER A 190 -5.39 19.74 -5.24
CA SER A 190 -6.25 18.72 -4.61
C SER A 190 -5.49 17.61 -3.88
N GLU A 191 -4.17 17.71 -3.76
CA GLU A 191 -3.33 16.71 -3.10
C GLU A 191 -2.94 17.17 -1.70
N LEU A 192 -2.97 16.21 -0.77
CA LEU A 192 -2.58 16.36 0.63
C LEU A 192 -1.44 15.40 0.93
N GLN A 193 -0.35 15.92 1.48
CA GLN A 193 0.80 15.11 1.87
C GLN A 193 1.05 15.24 3.37
N LEU A 194 1.18 14.08 4.01
CA LEU A 194 1.45 13.96 5.44
C LEU A 194 2.78 13.25 5.64
N ARG A 195 3.60 13.78 6.55
CA ARG A 195 4.83 13.13 7.01
C ARG A 195 4.78 12.99 8.52
N PHE A 196 5.03 11.78 9.01
CA PHE A 196 4.98 11.50 10.44
C PHE A 196 5.80 10.26 10.78
N ASP A 197 6.24 10.18 12.03
CA ASP A 197 6.91 9.02 12.58
C ASP A 197 5.89 8.06 13.19
N VAL A 198 5.99 6.77 12.88
CA VAL A 198 5.06 5.72 13.33
C VAL A 198 5.63 5.05 14.59
N PRO A 199 4.83 4.90 15.67
CA PRO A 199 5.25 4.12 16.82
C PRO A 199 5.58 2.67 16.41
N GLU A 200 6.65 2.09 16.95
CA GLU A 200 7.14 0.76 16.54
C GLU A 200 6.04 -0.33 16.62
N LYS A 201 5.24 -0.33 17.69
CA LYS A 201 4.13 -1.28 17.87
C LYS A 201 3.06 -1.12 16.78
N THR A 202 2.70 0.12 16.47
CA THR A 202 1.74 0.44 15.40
C THR A 202 2.31 0.05 14.03
N ALA A 203 3.59 0.35 13.77
CA ALA A 203 4.25 -0.04 12.52
C ALA A 203 4.26 -1.56 12.34
N ARG A 204 4.54 -2.32 13.40
CA ARG A 204 4.49 -3.79 13.36
C ARG A 204 3.08 -4.30 13.01
N LEU A 205 2.05 -3.79 13.68
CA LEU A 205 0.67 -4.19 13.41
C LEU A 205 0.22 -3.80 11.99
N LEU A 206 0.58 -2.59 11.55
CA LEU A 206 0.35 -2.12 10.18
C LEU A 206 0.96 -3.07 9.15
N LEU A 207 2.23 -3.45 9.33
CA LEU A 207 2.89 -4.43 8.46
C LEU A 207 2.21 -5.80 8.50
N GLN A 208 1.81 -6.27 9.68
CA GLN A 208 1.11 -7.54 9.82
C GLN A 208 -0.25 -7.54 9.11
N ARG A 209 -1.02 -6.45 9.20
CA ARG A 209 -2.32 -6.31 8.52
C ARG A 209 -2.19 -6.25 7.01
N ILE A 210 -1.19 -5.52 6.52
CA ILE A 210 -0.89 -5.46 5.09
C ILE A 210 -0.44 -6.84 4.58
N ALA A 211 0.31 -7.58 5.41
CA ALA A 211 0.71 -8.95 5.12
C ALA A 211 -0.36 -10.01 5.43
N LYS A 212 -1.51 -9.63 6.00
CA LYS A 212 -2.58 -10.53 6.48
C LYS A 212 -2.12 -11.60 7.49
N THR A 213 -1.15 -11.27 8.35
CA THR A 213 -0.56 -12.18 9.34
C THR A 213 -0.87 -11.82 10.80
N ASP A 214 -1.74 -10.84 11.03
CA ASP A 214 -2.12 -10.38 12.38
C ASP A 214 -3.14 -11.31 13.06
N VAL A 215 -3.82 -12.16 12.31
CA VAL A 215 -4.70 -13.21 12.85
C VAL A 215 -3.91 -14.52 12.93
N PRO A 216 -3.82 -15.17 14.09
CA PRO A 216 -3.26 -16.51 14.20
C PRO A 216 -4.04 -17.47 13.29
N PRO A 217 -3.39 -18.43 12.60
CA PRO A 217 -4.11 -19.46 11.88
C PRO A 217 -5.08 -20.10 12.86
N THR A 218 -6.38 -20.04 12.54
CA THR A 218 -7.39 -20.72 13.34
C THR A 218 -7.00 -22.18 13.33
N LEU A 219 -6.61 -22.73 14.48
CA LEU A 219 -6.46 -24.17 14.67
C LEU A 219 -7.81 -24.76 14.26
N ALA A 220 -7.85 -25.36 13.07
CA ALA A 220 -9.00 -26.14 12.63
C ALA A 220 -9.25 -27.16 13.74
N GLY A 221 -10.36 -26.99 14.46
CA GLY A 221 -10.77 -27.90 15.50
C GLY A 221 -10.94 -29.30 14.91
N ASN A 222 -10.34 -30.27 15.58
CA ASN A 222 -10.49 -31.70 15.31
C ASN A 222 -11.97 -32.13 15.33
#